data_AF-A0A7J3GWV1-F1
#
_entry.id   AF-A0A7J3GWV1-F1
#
_cell.length_a   1.000
_cell.length_b   1.000
_cell.length_c   1.000
_cell.angle_alpha   90.00
_cell.angle_beta   90.00
_cell.angle_gamma   90.00
#
_symmetry.space_group_name_H-M   'P 1'
#
loop_
_entity.id
_entity.type
_entity.pdbx_description
1 polymer ?
#
loop_
_entity_poly.entity_id
_entity_poly.type
_entity_poly.pdbx_seq_one_letter_code
_entity_poly.pdbx_strand_id
1 'polypeptide(L)'
;MRSSRTVPSRTSSSRVTGERPLRGLSALSLIAVVAFVPLLVPVADSDVGSKGLPTVLVTTEVLADLAAKVGRGVVRVESVLGRTSPETFTLTPGTAMKVADADAFLYVGYGSEDKVGRLAADVRRGVRTFRLLDVIEGVNPNEAFWASPKGALKLAEAIGLVLVQLYPERSDVIARNLEALRRELSGLDAWIRSELESTRRPLRVATIRPSLNAFAREYGLEVVARLADHFGTYEPNAASTLHFFERVSGTGAVILMEAEEEGSTLAEVVSANARRIGIRLAGPIYYERLDPEGGISSYEDMVRWNVRVIASAAAEPTEPRTGLPLIAAVLLPGFVALLAVSVSTSLVGSFAVMRGWAIFGDALSHGAIAGLVAAYLVGFDFYLGALAAGLVVALSVSYLERRTGLRGDLVIAVTFTSMLALAVVMLSKSGGATLKLEDVLFADVTASTEEGVLGTAVFSLGVVAFLLAFRRPLLAYVTDPYWSEAAGIRTALVHYALLTLLSVTVITAFMTVGAIPAVASMIIPPATALLLSSSPRSYLIASALIPALSAAAGVAASVLFDTNVGSTVVLVYAVTFVAVALTRRRP
;
A
#
# COMPACT_ATOMS: atom_id res chain seq x y z
N MET A 1 -28.42 -39.18 -77.11
CA MET A 1 -27.57 -38.04 -76.65
C MET A 1 -27.39 -38.15 -75.13
N ARG A 2 -26.27 -38.72 -74.68
CA ARG A 2 -25.77 -38.73 -73.28
C ARG A 2 -24.45 -39.51 -73.26
N SER A 3 -23.36 -38.85 -72.83
CA SER A 3 -22.70 -39.06 -71.53
C SER A 3 -21.85 -40.35 -71.47
N SER A 4 -20.54 -40.17 -71.66
CA SER A 4 -19.45 -41.08 -71.25
C SER A 4 -18.27 -40.15 -70.84
N ARG A 5 -17.45 -40.41 -69.82
CA ARG A 5 -16.71 -41.65 -69.50
C ARG A 5 -16.29 -41.69 -68.03
N THR A 6 -16.05 -42.91 -67.57
CA THR A 6 -15.43 -43.31 -66.30
C THR A 6 -13.98 -43.82 -66.52
N VAL A 7 -13.29 -44.04 -65.38
CA VAL A 7 -12.08 -44.86 -65.06
C VAL A 7 -10.66 -44.20 -65.13
N PRO A 8 -9.61 -44.68 -64.41
CA PRO A 8 -9.11 -44.10 -63.13
C PRO A 8 -7.56 -43.91 -63.00
N SER A 9 -7.13 -43.41 -61.83
CA SER A 9 -5.83 -43.53 -61.13
C SER A 9 -4.49 -43.12 -61.80
N ARG A 10 -3.77 -42.18 -61.15
CA ARG A 10 -2.34 -42.34 -60.80
C ARG A 10 -1.84 -41.26 -59.83
N THR A 11 -0.95 -41.72 -58.96
CA THR A 11 -0.15 -41.08 -57.90
C THR A 11 0.80 -39.98 -58.39
N SER A 12 1.04 -38.93 -57.60
CA SER A 12 2.41 -38.56 -57.17
C SER A 12 2.41 -37.60 -55.98
N SER A 13 3.37 -37.86 -55.09
CA SER A 13 3.70 -37.12 -53.88
C SER A 13 4.59 -35.90 -54.18
N SER A 14 4.43 -34.83 -53.40
CA SER A 14 5.59 -34.12 -52.86
C SER A 14 5.28 -33.59 -51.46
N ARG A 15 5.96 -34.19 -50.47
CA ARG A 15 6.14 -33.64 -49.13
C ARG A 15 6.98 -32.38 -49.25
N VAL A 16 6.52 -31.28 -48.67
CA VAL A 16 7.44 -30.29 -48.08
C VAL A 16 7.25 -30.38 -46.57
N THR A 17 8.23 -31.04 -45.97
CA THR A 17 8.52 -31.13 -44.55
C THR A 17 8.95 -29.77 -44.01
N GLY A 18 8.54 -29.39 -42.79
CA GLY A 18 9.24 -28.28 -42.13
C GLY A 18 8.75 -27.76 -40.80
N GLU A 19 7.51 -27.99 -40.35
CA GLU A 19 7.10 -27.53 -39.02
C GLU A 19 7.32 -28.62 -37.98
N ARG A 20 8.43 -28.52 -37.23
CA ARG A 20 8.55 -29.19 -35.93
C ARG A 20 7.78 -28.33 -34.93
N PRO A 21 6.66 -28.81 -34.34
CA PRO A 21 6.10 -28.13 -33.19
C PRO A 21 7.11 -28.30 -32.05
N LEU A 22 7.57 -27.19 -31.47
CA LEU A 22 8.25 -27.17 -30.17
C LEU A 22 7.27 -27.64 -29.09
N ARG A 23 6.98 -28.94 -29.08
CA ARG A 23 6.35 -29.66 -27.97
C ARG A 23 7.42 -29.86 -26.92
N GLY A 24 7.45 -29.01 -25.91
CA GLY A 24 8.37 -29.20 -24.79
C GLY A 24 8.26 -28.20 -23.66
N LEU A 25 7.76 -26.97 -23.89
CA LEU A 25 7.77 -25.92 -22.86
C LEU A 25 6.46 -25.14 -22.70
N SER A 26 5.38 -25.50 -23.41
CA SER A 26 4.14 -24.70 -23.48
C SER A 26 2.94 -25.29 -22.74
N ALA A 27 3.08 -26.44 -22.07
CA ALA A 27 2.02 -27.03 -21.23
C ALA A 27 2.27 -26.83 -19.72
N LEU A 28 3.54 -26.71 -19.30
CA LEU A 28 3.91 -26.47 -17.90
C LEU A 28 3.56 -25.05 -17.42
N SER A 29 3.57 -24.07 -18.31
CA SER A 29 3.12 -22.70 -18.04
C SER A 29 1.59 -22.56 -17.95
N LEU A 30 0.82 -23.55 -18.43
CA LEU A 30 -0.63 -23.55 -18.37
C LEU A 30 -1.20 -24.32 -17.17
N ILE A 31 -0.41 -25.23 -16.59
CA ILE A 31 -0.79 -25.98 -15.37
C ILE A 31 -0.43 -25.20 -14.09
N ALA A 32 0.47 -24.22 -14.17
CA ALA A 32 0.78 -23.32 -13.06
C ALA A 32 -0.37 -22.37 -12.67
N VAL A 33 -1.44 -22.28 -13.47
CA VAL A 33 -2.60 -21.39 -13.21
C VAL A 33 -3.81 -22.14 -12.61
N VAL A 34 -3.76 -23.48 -12.44
CA VAL A 34 -4.91 -24.25 -11.90
C VAL A 34 -4.53 -25.27 -10.79
N ALA A 35 -3.27 -25.36 -10.35
CA ALA A 35 -2.92 -26.20 -9.19
C ALA A 35 -3.13 -25.44 -7.87
N PHE A 36 -4.38 -25.36 -7.42
CA PHE A 36 -4.74 -24.94 -6.08
C PHE A 36 -4.25 -26.00 -5.08
N VAL A 37 -3.07 -25.80 -4.50
CA VAL A 37 -2.72 -26.44 -3.22
C VAL A 37 -3.06 -25.43 -2.14
N PRO A 38 -4.12 -25.65 -1.32
CA PRO A 38 -4.30 -24.84 -0.14
C PRO A 38 -3.15 -25.17 0.80
N LEU A 39 -2.24 -24.21 1.00
CA LEU A 39 -1.35 -24.20 2.15
C LEU A 39 -2.25 -24.04 3.39
N LEU A 40 -2.73 -25.16 3.92
CA LEU A 40 -3.34 -25.24 5.24
C LEU A 40 -2.19 -25.09 6.23
N VAL A 41 -1.87 -23.85 6.58
CA VAL A 41 -1.15 -23.59 7.82
C VAL A 41 -2.20 -23.70 8.93
N PRO A 42 -2.10 -24.66 9.85
CA PRO A 42 -2.93 -24.62 11.04
C PRO A 42 -2.49 -23.40 11.85
N VAL A 43 -3.41 -22.47 12.09
CA VAL A 43 -3.26 -21.49 13.16
C VAL A 43 -3.26 -22.29 14.46
N ALA A 44 -2.13 -22.29 15.16
CA ALA A 44 -2.02 -22.90 16.47
C ALA A 44 -2.78 -22.03 17.47
N ASP A 45 -3.92 -22.53 17.96
CA ASP A 45 -4.50 -22.02 19.20
C ASP A 45 -3.60 -22.45 20.36
N SER A 46 -2.82 -21.51 20.88
CA SER A 46 -2.19 -21.63 22.20
C SER A 46 -3.07 -20.92 23.23
N ASP A 47 -3.96 -21.65 23.88
CA ASP A 47 -3.98 -21.67 25.35
C ASP A 47 -4.94 -22.74 25.89
N VAL A 48 -4.38 -23.83 26.43
CA VAL A 48 -5.11 -24.80 27.24
C VAL A 48 -4.86 -24.40 28.70
N GLY A 49 -5.72 -23.52 29.25
CA GLY A 49 -5.43 -23.04 30.61
C GLY A 49 -6.40 -22.10 31.34
N SER A 50 -7.72 -22.05 31.07
CA SER A 50 -8.70 -21.48 32.04
C SER A 50 -10.16 -21.73 31.65
N LYS A 51 -10.64 -22.97 31.79
CA LYS A 51 -12.07 -23.28 31.58
C LYS A 51 -12.92 -22.67 32.72
N GLY A 52 -13.59 -21.53 32.47
CA GLY A 52 -14.70 -21.06 33.32
C GLY A 52 -14.96 -19.55 33.43
N LEU A 53 -14.09 -18.66 32.93
CA LEU A 53 -14.31 -17.21 33.00
C LEU A 53 -15.05 -16.68 31.75
N PRO A 54 -15.93 -15.67 31.90
CA PRO A 54 -16.51 -14.95 30.76
C PRO A 54 -15.43 -14.34 29.86
N THR A 55 -15.66 -14.35 28.56
CA THR A 55 -14.74 -13.81 27.56
C THR A 55 -15.13 -12.38 27.19
N VAL A 56 -14.19 -11.45 27.36
CA VAL A 56 -14.32 -10.07 26.91
C VAL A 56 -13.36 -9.85 25.74
N LEU A 57 -13.90 -9.56 24.57
CA LEU A 57 -13.09 -9.17 23.43
C LEU A 57 -12.81 -7.67 23.46
N VAL A 58 -11.60 -7.32 23.05
CA VAL A 58 -11.18 -5.94 22.87
C VAL A 58 -10.57 -5.73 21.50
N THR A 59 -10.42 -4.48 21.09
CA THR A 59 -9.81 -4.11 19.81
C THR A 59 -8.30 -4.26 19.81
N THR A 60 -7.57 -3.51 20.63
CA THR A 60 -6.10 -3.41 20.58
C THR A 60 -5.39 -4.22 21.67
N GLU A 61 -4.10 -4.51 21.49
CA GLU A 61 -3.29 -5.24 22.48
C GLU A 61 -3.04 -4.42 23.76
N VAL A 62 -2.85 -3.10 23.62
CA VAL A 62 -2.74 -2.19 24.77
C VAL A 62 -4.03 -2.19 25.60
N LEU A 63 -5.19 -2.16 24.94
CA LEU A 63 -6.47 -2.27 25.64
C LEU A 63 -6.62 -3.65 26.29
N ALA A 64 -6.11 -4.71 25.66
CA ALA A 64 -6.15 -6.07 26.21
C ALA A 64 -5.33 -6.20 27.49
N ASP A 65 -4.11 -5.67 27.54
CA ASP A 65 -3.27 -5.69 28.75
C ASP A 65 -3.95 -4.96 29.91
N LEU A 66 -4.45 -3.74 29.68
CA LEU A 66 -5.14 -2.96 30.71
C LEU A 66 -6.42 -3.66 31.19
N ALA A 67 -7.23 -4.17 30.26
CA ALA A 67 -8.46 -4.88 30.62
C ALA A 67 -8.19 -6.21 31.33
N ALA A 68 -7.13 -6.93 30.97
CA ALA A 68 -6.71 -8.16 31.65
C ALA A 68 -6.25 -7.86 33.09
N LYS A 69 -5.55 -6.75 33.32
CA LYS A 69 -5.15 -6.31 34.67
C LYS A 69 -6.36 -5.93 35.54
N VAL A 70 -7.30 -5.14 35.01
CA VAL A 70 -8.52 -4.74 35.73
C VAL A 70 -9.44 -5.95 35.97
N GLY A 71 -9.62 -6.78 34.95
CA GLY A 71 -10.48 -7.96 34.96
C GLY A 71 -9.85 -9.24 35.51
N ARG A 72 -8.64 -9.19 36.08
CA ARG A 72 -7.90 -10.37 36.54
C ARG A 72 -8.72 -11.21 37.52
N GLY A 73 -8.95 -12.48 37.17
CA GLY A 73 -9.75 -13.43 37.95
C GLY A 73 -11.27 -13.21 37.83
N VAL A 74 -11.72 -12.31 36.97
CA VAL A 74 -13.13 -11.97 36.69
C VAL A 74 -13.49 -12.32 35.25
N VAL A 75 -12.63 -11.97 34.29
CA VAL A 75 -12.83 -12.21 32.85
C VAL A 75 -11.54 -12.70 32.19
N ARG A 76 -11.69 -13.38 31.05
CA ARG A 76 -10.63 -13.63 30.08
C ARG A 76 -10.70 -12.54 29.02
N VAL A 77 -9.58 -11.92 28.70
CA VAL A 77 -9.50 -10.84 27.69
C VAL A 77 -8.71 -11.31 26.48
N GLU A 78 -9.19 -10.99 25.28
CA GLU A 78 -8.51 -11.29 24.02
C GLU A 78 -8.66 -10.12 23.04
N SER A 79 -7.57 -9.77 22.35
CA SER A 79 -7.54 -8.73 21.32
C SER A 79 -8.00 -9.31 19.97
N VAL A 80 -8.89 -8.60 19.29
CA VAL A 80 -9.40 -8.97 17.97
C VAL A 80 -8.49 -8.49 16.84
N LEU A 81 -7.76 -7.39 17.04
CA LEU A 81 -6.82 -6.88 16.05
C LEU A 81 -5.46 -7.58 16.11
N GLY A 82 -5.05 -8.13 17.26
CA GLY A 82 -3.68 -8.65 17.42
C GLY A 82 -2.65 -7.60 17.01
N ARG A 83 -1.71 -7.96 16.11
CA ARG A 83 -0.68 -7.03 15.57
C ARG A 83 -1.19 -6.11 14.44
N THR A 84 -2.49 -6.06 14.17
CA THR A 84 -3.07 -5.32 13.04
C THR A 84 -3.64 -3.97 13.47
N SER A 85 -3.79 -3.04 12.51
CA SER A 85 -4.34 -1.71 12.79
C SER A 85 -5.88 -1.69 12.66
N PRO A 86 -6.58 -0.87 13.45
CA PRO A 86 -8.01 -0.64 13.25
C PRO A 86 -8.38 -0.15 11.83
N GLU A 87 -7.44 0.49 11.13
CA GLU A 87 -7.66 1.02 9.78
C GLU A 87 -7.82 -0.08 8.72
N THR A 88 -7.11 -1.18 8.89
CA THR A 88 -7.05 -2.28 7.91
C THR A 88 -7.93 -3.47 8.31
N PHE A 89 -8.65 -3.34 9.43
CA PHE A 89 -9.52 -4.39 9.94
C PHE A 89 -10.64 -4.74 8.96
N THR A 90 -10.79 -6.04 8.71
CA THR A 90 -11.90 -6.61 7.95
C THR A 90 -12.58 -7.71 8.75
N LEU A 91 -13.91 -7.71 8.74
CA LEU A 91 -14.70 -8.71 9.45
C LEU A 91 -14.71 -10.01 8.64
N THR A 92 -13.91 -10.99 9.08
CA THR A 92 -13.91 -12.35 8.50
C THR A 92 -14.97 -13.25 9.16
N PRO A 93 -15.40 -14.36 8.54
CA PRO A 93 -16.30 -15.32 9.20
C PRO A 93 -15.75 -15.84 10.54
N GLY A 94 -14.44 -16.09 10.64
CA GLY A 94 -13.81 -16.54 11.89
C GLY A 94 -13.83 -15.46 12.97
N THR A 95 -13.52 -14.22 12.62
CA THR A 95 -13.61 -13.08 13.54
C THR A 95 -15.05 -12.82 13.97
N ALA A 96 -16.02 -12.92 13.05
CA ALA A 96 -17.43 -12.80 13.36
C ALA A 96 -17.90 -13.89 14.34
N MET A 97 -17.42 -15.14 14.19
CA MET A 97 -17.70 -16.20 15.16
C MET A 97 -17.08 -15.88 16.54
N LYS A 98 -15.81 -15.45 16.59
CA LYS A 98 -15.19 -15.02 17.85
C LYS A 98 -16.00 -13.91 18.54
N VAL A 99 -16.41 -12.90 17.77
CA VAL A 99 -17.27 -11.81 18.28
C VAL A 99 -18.62 -12.33 18.76
N ALA A 100 -19.24 -13.27 18.04
CA ALA A 100 -20.51 -13.85 18.44
C ALA A 100 -20.43 -14.70 19.72
N ASP A 101 -19.29 -15.35 19.97
CA ASP A 101 -19.06 -16.24 21.12
C ASP A 101 -18.62 -15.49 22.39
N ALA A 102 -18.31 -14.20 22.31
CA ALA A 102 -17.87 -13.39 23.45
C ALA A 102 -19.04 -12.90 24.33
N ASP A 103 -18.78 -12.65 25.61
CA ASP A 103 -19.79 -12.13 26.54
C ASP A 103 -19.93 -10.59 26.46
N ALA A 104 -18.86 -9.92 26.06
CA ALA A 104 -18.83 -8.48 25.80
C ALA A 104 -17.71 -8.12 24.82
N PHE A 105 -17.88 -6.98 24.14
CA PHE A 105 -16.90 -6.40 23.24
C PHE A 105 -16.62 -4.95 23.67
N LEU A 106 -15.38 -4.63 24.01
CA LEU A 106 -14.96 -3.31 24.47
C LEU A 106 -14.01 -2.68 23.44
N TYR A 107 -14.18 -1.40 23.18
CA TYR A 107 -13.30 -0.63 22.29
C TYR A 107 -13.24 0.82 22.76
N VAL A 108 -12.16 1.54 22.44
CA VAL A 108 -12.00 2.92 22.91
C VAL A 108 -12.99 3.84 22.18
N GLY A 109 -13.04 3.76 20.85
CA GLY A 109 -13.99 4.50 20.00
C GLY A 109 -13.38 5.72 19.28
N TYR A 110 -12.07 5.70 19.01
CA TYR A 110 -11.36 6.75 18.27
C TYR A 110 -11.20 6.37 16.79
N GLY A 111 -11.06 7.38 15.91
CA GLY A 111 -10.69 7.19 14.50
C GLY A 111 -11.40 6.01 13.79
N SER A 112 -10.61 5.14 13.15
CA SER A 112 -11.10 3.95 12.45
C SER A 112 -11.53 2.81 13.38
N GLU A 113 -11.13 2.81 14.65
CA GLU A 113 -11.53 1.79 15.63
C GLU A 113 -13.04 1.82 15.90
N ASP A 114 -13.65 2.99 15.80
CA ASP A 114 -15.11 3.14 15.94
C ASP A 114 -15.88 2.36 14.86
N LYS A 115 -15.29 2.18 13.66
CA LYS A 115 -15.84 1.30 12.61
C LYS A 115 -15.78 -0.17 13.02
N VAL A 116 -14.70 -0.60 13.67
CA VAL A 116 -14.54 -1.96 14.19
C VAL A 116 -15.62 -2.26 15.24
N GLY A 117 -15.82 -1.32 16.18
CA GLY A 117 -16.87 -1.44 17.20
C GLY A 117 -18.28 -1.54 16.61
N ARG A 118 -18.60 -0.71 15.61
CA ARG A 118 -19.89 -0.81 14.89
C ARG A 118 -20.07 -2.15 14.16
N LEU A 119 -19.04 -2.62 13.45
CA LEU A 119 -19.09 -3.91 12.78
C LEU A 119 -19.30 -5.06 13.77
N ALA A 120 -18.66 -5.00 14.94
CA ALA A 120 -18.87 -5.99 16.00
C ALA A 120 -20.31 -5.97 16.53
N ALA A 121 -20.91 -4.79 16.69
CA ALA A 121 -22.31 -4.64 17.09
C ALA A 121 -23.29 -5.23 16.04
N ASP A 122 -22.94 -5.15 14.75
CA ASP A 122 -23.75 -5.63 13.63
C ASP A 122 -23.73 -7.17 13.43
N VAL A 123 -22.79 -7.90 14.05
CA VAL A 123 -22.67 -9.38 13.94
C VAL A 123 -23.95 -10.12 14.39
N ARG A 124 -24.85 -9.44 15.15
CA ARG A 124 -26.24 -9.77 15.58
C ARG A 124 -26.35 -9.81 17.11
N ARG A 125 -27.56 -9.46 17.63
CA ARG A 125 -28.15 -9.40 19.01
C ARG A 125 -27.52 -10.09 20.26
N GLY A 126 -26.34 -10.72 20.20
CA GLY A 126 -25.73 -11.48 21.29
C GLY A 126 -24.64 -10.75 22.07
N VAL A 127 -23.68 -10.11 21.39
CA VAL A 127 -22.55 -9.45 22.08
C VAL A 127 -22.96 -8.08 22.60
N ARG A 128 -22.68 -7.82 23.87
CA ARG A 128 -22.82 -6.48 24.45
C ARG A 128 -21.60 -5.65 24.11
N THR A 129 -21.78 -4.63 23.26
CA THR A 129 -20.70 -3.78 22.77
C THR A 129 -20.63 -2.48 23.58
N PHE A 130 -19.44 -2.10 24.05
CA PHE A 130 -19.21 -0.93 24.89
C PHE A 130 -18.12 -0.05 24.30
N ARG A 131 -18.48 1.20 24.02
CA ARG A 131 -17.57 2.26 23.61
C ARG A 131 -17.05 2.99 24.85
N LEU A 132 -15.77 2.86 25.15
CA LEU A 132 -15.20 3.38 26.40
C LEU A 132 -15.18 4.92 26.43
N LEU A 133 -15.04 5.58 25.28
CA LEU A 133 -15.14 7.05 25.21
C LEU A 133 -16.50 7.60 25.65
N ASP A 134 -17.58 6.81 25.64
CA ASP A 134 -18.89 7.26 26.10
C ASP A 134 -18.94 7.45 27.63
N VAL A 135 -17.96 6.91 28.36
CA VAL A 135 -17.86 6.99 29.83
C VAL A 135 -16.57 7.66 30.32
N ILE A 136 -15.71 8.15 29.41
CA ILE A 136 -14.48 8.86 29.76
C ILE A 136 -14.67 10.36 29.55
N GLU A 137 -14.40 11.16 30.57
CA GLU A 137 -14.45 12.62 30.50
C GLU A 137 -13.06 13.28 30.47
N GLY A 138 -12.99 14.47 29.84
CA GLY A 138 -11.79 15.30 29.85
C GLY A 138 -10.59 14.68 29.14
N VAL A 139 -10.84 13.92 28.07
CA VAL A 139 -9.82 13.43 27.12
C VAL A 139 -10.14 13.98 25.73
N ASN A 140 -9.12 14.14 24.90
CA ASN A 140 -9.33 14.44 23.49
C ASN A 140 -9.45 13.12 22.72
N PRO A 141 -10.58 12.84 22.03
CA PRO A 141 -10.76 11.58 21.32
C PRO A 141 -9.92 11.47 20.04
N ASN A 142 -9.28 12.56 19.60
CA ASN A 142 -8.46 12.62 18.38
C ASN A 142 -6.97 12.41 18.65
N GLU A 143 -6.58 11.93 19.82
CA GLU A 143 -5.18 11.64 20.18
C GLU A 143 -5.10 10.36 21.02
N ALA A 144 -3.93 9.73 21.05
CA ALA A 144 -3.71 8.53 21.86
C ALA A 144 -3.51 8.92 23.33
N PHE A 145 -4.60 9.29 24.01
CA PHE A 145 -4.52 9.74 25.40
C PHE A 145 -3.96 8.65 26.33
N TRP A 146 -4.20 7.39 26.02
CA TRP A 146 -3.69 6.22 26.76
C TRP A 146 -2.17 6.02 26.62
N ALA A 147 -1.49 6.72 25.71
CA ALA A 147 -0.02 6.71 25.64
C ALA A 147 0.63 7.29 26.92
N SER A 148 -0.13 8.00 27.74
CA SER A 148 0.29 8.48 29.08
C SER A 148 -0.27 7.60 30.21
N PRO A 149 0.47 7.38 31.31
CA PRO A 149 -0.04 6.67 32.49
C PRO A 149 -1.34 7.26 33.04
N LYS A 150 -1.50 8.59 33.02
CA LYS A 150 -2.72 9.27 33.46
C LYS A 150 -3.91 8.97 32.56
N GLY A 151 -3.71 8.98 31.24
CA GLY A 151 -4.74 8.60 30.29
C GLY A 151 -5.07 7.11 30.33
N ALA A 152 -4.08 6.24 30.52
CA ALA A 152 -4.30 4.82 30.73
C ALA A 152 -5.07 4.53 32.02
N LEU A 153 -4.88 5.32 33.09
CA LEU A 153 -5.69 5.22 34.30
C LEU A 153 -7.16 5.55 34.02
N LYS A 154 -7.45 6.62 33.28
CA LYS A 154 -8.83 6.94 32.86
C LYS A 154 -9.45 5.81 32.05
N LEU A 155 -8.67 5.22 31.15
CA LEU A 155 -9.11 4.07 30.36
C LEU A 155 -9.39 2.85 31.24
N ALA A 156 -8.52 2.55 32.20
CA ALA A 156 -8.70 1.48 33.17
C ALA A 156 -9.92 1.68 34.09
N GLU A 157 -10.19 2.92 34.50
CA GLU A 157 -11.38 3.29 35.27
C GLU A 157 -12.66 3.04 34.46
N ALA A 158 -12.68 3.43 33.18
CA ALA A 158 -13.78 3.14 32.27
C ALA A 158 -14.01 1.64 32.07
N ILE A 159 -12.94 0.86 31.88
CA ILE A 159 -13.03 -0.60 31.82
C ILE A 159 -13.61 -1.15 33.13
N GLY A 160 -13.16 -0.65 34.28
CA GLY A 160 -13.67 -1.05 35.59
C GLY A 160 -15.17 -0.79 35.73
N LEU A 161 -15.65 0.39 35.30
CA LEU A 161 -17.08 0.73 35.29
C LEU A 161 -17.90 -0.26 34.44
N VAL A 162 -17.44 -0.54 33.22
CA VAL A 162 -18.09 -1.49 32.32
C VAL A 162 -18.09 -2.90 32.92
N LEU A 163 -16.97 -3.36 33.46
CA LEU A 163 -16.88 -4.70 34.07
C LEU A 163 -17.75 -4.82 35.34
N VAL A 164 -17.88 -3.76 36.15
CA VAL A 164 -18.80 -3.75 37.30
C VAL A 164 -20.26 -3.78 36.84
N GLN A 165 -20.60 -3.10 35.75
CA GLN A 165 -21.93 -3.18 35.15
C GLN A 165 -22.25 -4.59 34.63
N LEU A 166 -21.24 -5.28 34.08
CA LEU A 166 -21.39 -6.64 33.54
C LEU A 166 -21.42 -7.71 34.64
N TYR A 167 -20.62 -7.53 35.70
CA TYR A 167 -20.37 -8.52 36.76
C TYR A 167 -20.40 -7.84 38.15
N PRO A 168 -21.57 -7.33 38.59
CA PRO A 168 -21.68 -6.58 39.84
C PRO A 168 -21.28 -7.40 41.07
N GLU A 169 -21.46 -8.72 41.04
CA GLU A 169 -21.05 -9.64 42.10
C GLU A 169 -19.52 -9.76 42.27
N ARG A 170 -18.75 -9.22 41.32
CA ARG A 170 -17.27 -9.21 41.33
C ARG A 170 -16.69 -7.81 41.58
N SER A 171 -17.52 -6.82 41.95
CA SER A 171 -17.12 -5.42 42.12
C SER A 171 -15.91 -5.24 43.04
N ASP A 172 -15.84 -5.97 44.15
CA ASP A 172 -14.74 -5.85 45.11
C ASP A 172 -13.40 -6.33 44.54
N VAL A 173 -13.42 -7.35 43.68
CA VAL A 173 -12.22 -7.87 43.00
C VAL A 173 -11.74 -6.84 41.98
N ILE A 174 -12.67 -6.30 41.18
CA ILE A 174 -12.40 -5.28 40.16
C ILE A 174 -11.81 -4.02 40.83
N ALA A 175 -12.41 -3.55 41.92
CA ALA A 175 -11.93 -2.39 42.65
C ALA A 175 -10.50 -2.59 43.20
N ARG A 176 -10.19 -3.78 43.75
CA ARG A 176 -8.83 -4.10 44.21
C ARG A 176 -7.81 -4.16 43.07
N ASN A 177 -8.19 -4.73 41.92
CA ASN A 177 -7.34 -4.78 40.73
C ASN A 177 -7.08 -3.38 40.18
N LEU A 178 -8.11 -2.53 40.08
CA LEU A 178 -7.99 -1.15 39.64
C LEU A 178 -7.06 -0.33 40.56
N GLU A 179 -7.19 -0.50 41.87
CA GLU A 179 -6.33 0.18 42.84
C GLU A 179 -4.88 -0.34 42.80
N ALA A 180 -4.66 -1.62 42.44
CA ALA A 180 -3.33 -2.14 42.18
C ALA A 180 -2.71 -1.54 40.91
N LEU A 181 -3.47 -1.48 39.81
CA LEU A 181 -3.05 -0.86 38.56
C LEU A 181 -2.78 0.65 38.73
N ARG A 182 -3.59 1.36 39.52
CA ARG A 182 -3.37 2.77 39.86
C ARG A 182 -2.02 3.00 40.52
N ARG A 183 -1.60 2.12 41.46
CA ARG A 183 -0.26 2.19 42.06
C ARG A 183 0.85 1.92 41.05
N GLU A 184 0.69 0.92 40.18
CA GLU A 184 1.63 0.61 39.10
C GLU A 184 1.83 1.83 38.18
N LEU A 185 0.74 2.40 37.68
CA LEU A 185 0.77 3.59 36.81
C LEU A 185 1.33 4.83 37.51
N SER A 186 1.11 4.98 38.82
CA SER A 186 1.68 6.07 39.61
C SER A 186 3.20 5.91 39.78
N GLY A 187 3.67 4.68 40.01
CA GLY A 187 5.10 4.36 40.02
C GLY A 187 5.75 4.58 38.66
N LEU A 188 5.05 4.23 37.58
CA LEU A 188 5.48 4.48 36.21
C LEU A 188 5.57 5.99 35.92
N ASP A 189 4.57 6.80 36.27
CA ASP A 189 4.62 8.27 36.14
C ASP A 189 5.83 8.88 36.86
N ALA A 190 6.09 8.45 38.11
CA ALA A 190 7.24 8.90 38.88
C ALA A 190 8.57 8.53 38.20
N TRP A 191 8.68 7.31 37.67
CA TRP A 191 9.86 6.88 36.92
C TRP A 191 10.06 7.72 35.64
N ILE A 192 9.00 7.97 34.86
CA ILE A 192 9.07 8.79 33.64
C ILE A 192 9.60 10.18 33.95
N ARG A 193 9.09 10.81 35.02
CA ARG A 193 9.58 12.13 35.46
C ARG A 193 11.07 12.09 35.77
N SER A 194 11.53 11.08 36.51
CA SER A 194 12.95 10.94 36.85
C SER A 194 13.87 10.74 35.63
N GLU A 195 13.41 10.00 34.61
CA GLU A 195 14.19 9.79 33.38
C GLU A 195 14.29 11.08 32.56
N LEU A 196 13.15 11.78 32.40
CA LEU A 196 13.07 12.97 31.57
C LEU A 196 13.61 14.23 32.26
N GLU A 197 13.72 14.26 33.60
CA GLU A 197 14.32 15.35 34.38
C GLU A 197 15.74 15.74 33.92
N SER A 198 16.52 14.75 33.45
CA SER A 198 17.89 14.97 32.96
C SER A 198 17.96 15.67 31.60
N THR A 199 16.82 15.80 30.92
CA THR A 199 16.71 16.38 29.58
C THR A 199 16.81 17.91 29.65
N ARG A 200 18.02 18.46 29.44
CA ARG A 200 18.39 19.87 29.67
C ARG A 200 17.59 20.94 28.88
N ARG A 201 16.70 20.55 27.96
CA ARG A 201 15.86 21.45 27.14
C ARG A 201 14.51 20.77 26.85
N PRO A 202 13.41 21.53 26.65
CA PRO A 202 12.16 20.94 26.18
C PRO A 202 12.44 20.23 24.86
N LEU A 203 12.28 18.91 24.85
CA LEU A 203 12.52 18.11 23.67
C LEU A 203 11.43 18.43 22.65
N ARG A 204 11.86 18.92 21.49
CA ARG A 204 10.98 19.17 20.35
C ARG A 204 10.84 17.89 19.55
N VAL A 205 9.61 17.46 19.36
CA VAL A 205 9.29 16.23 18.65
C VAL A 205 8.28 16.49 17.54
N ALA A 206 8.34 15.67 16.51
CA ALA A 206 7.30 15.57 15.49
C ALA A 206 6.92 14.10 15.33
N THR A 207 5.68 13.83 14.95
CA THR A 207 5.13 12.48 14.80
C THR A 207 4.35 12.37 13.50
N ILE A 208 4.08 11.16 13.01
CA ILE A 208 3.20 10.97 11.86
C ILE A 208 1.75 11.24 12.29
N ARG A 209 1.35 10.68 13.44
CA ARG A 209 -0.01 10.73 14.00
C ARG A 209 -0.06 11.54 15.29
N PRO A 210 -1.25 11.86 15.83
CA PRO A 210 -1.41 12.40 17.19
C PRO A 210 -1.18 11.32 18.28
N SER A 211 -0.10 10.55 18.16
CA SER A 211 0.27 9.37 18.97
C SER A 211 0.83 9.73 20.36
N LEU A 212 1.43 10.92 20.51
CA LEU A 212 2.07 11.36 21.76
C LEU A 212 1.54 12.67 22.35
N ASN A 213 0.50 13.27 21.79
CA ASN A 213 0.04 14.61 22.21
C ASN A 213 -0.30 14.69 23.71
N ALA A 214 -0.98 13.69 24.26
CA ALA A 214 -1.28 13.64 25.69
C ALA A 214 -0.01 13.48 26.53
N PHE A 215 0.85 12.53 26.14
CA PHE A 215 2.14 12.29 26.79
C PHE A 215 3.02 13.55 26.81
N ALA A 216 3.13 14.24 25.67
CA ALA A 216 3.90 15.45 25.52
C ALA A 216 3.44 16.57 26.45
N ARG A 217 2.12 16.78 26.57
CA ARG A 217 1.56 17.79 27.49
C ARG A 217 1.84 17.47 28.96
N GLU A 218 1.90 16.19 29.33
CA GLU A 218 2.09 15.78 30.73
C GLU A 218 3.56 15.78 31.17
N TYR A 219 4.47 15.54 30.24
CA TYR A 219 5.91 15.39 30.52
C TYR A 219 6.79 16.49 29.90
N GLY A 220 6.17 17.56 29.37
CA GLY A 220 6.89 18.76 28.94
C GLY A 220 7.64 18.64 27.61
N LEU A 221 7.15 17.79 26.70
CA LEU A 221 7.65 17.73 25.32
C LEU A 221 6.91 18.76 24.46
N GLU A 222 7.61 19.34 23.49
CA GLU A 222 7.03 20.29 22.52
C GLU A 222 6.75 19.55 21.20
N VAL A 223 5.49 19.26 20.90
CA VAL A 223 5.11 18.68 19.59
C VAL A 223 5.05 19.80 18.56
N VAL A 224 6.06 19.91 17.70
CA VAL A 224 6.17 21.02 16.72
C VAL A 224 5.32 20.80 15.48
N ALA A 225 5.12 19.54 15.09
CA ALA A 225 4.38 19.19 13.88
C ALA A 225 3.85 17.75 13.95
N ARG A 226 2.78 17.52 13.19
CA ARG A 226 2.24 16.19 12.87
C ARG A 226 1.98 16.13 11.37
N LEU A 227 2.22 14.99 10.75
CA LEU A 227 1.93 14.82 9.32
C LEU A 227 0.42 14.68 9.09
N ALA A 228 -0.25 13.89 9.93
CA ALA A 228 -1.70 13.75 9.96
C ALA A 228 -2.25 14.29 11.29
N ASP A 229 -3.32 15.08 11.23
CA ASP A 229 -3.91 15.72 12.42
C ASP A 229 -4.91 14.84 13.17
N HIS A 230 -5.30 13.70 12.59
CA HIS A 230 -6.26 12.75 13.18
C HIS A 230 -5.87 11.29 12.88
N PHE A 231 -6.50 10.36 13.61
CA PHE A 231 -6.46 8.94 13.30
C PHE A 231 -7.41 8.60 12.13
N GLY A 232 -7.16 7.49 11.46
CA GLY A 232 -7.95 7.01 10.33
C GLY A 232 -7.27 7.23 8.98
N THR A 233 -7.95 6.87 7.89
CA THR A 233 -7.40 6.94 6.54
C THR A 233 -6.90 8.36 6.24
N TYR A 234 -5.61 8.48 5.97
CA TYR A 234 -4.95 9.73 5.61
C TYR A 234 -4.02 9.47 4.44
N GLU A 235 -4.34 10.05 3.30
CA GLU A 235 -3.47 10.01 2.13
C GLU A 235 -2.53 11.22 2.18
N PRO A 236 -1.19 11.01 2.21
CA PRO A 236 -0.27 12.11 2.13
C PRO A 236 -0.39 12.79 0.75
N ASN A 237 -0.13 14.09 0.76
CA ASN A 237 0.00 14.88 -0.46
C ASN A 237 1.22 15.79 -0.37
N ALA A 238 1.62 16.37 -1.50
CA ALA A 238 2.83 17.17 -1.59
C ALA A 238 2.81 18.41 -0.68
N ALA A 239 1.67 19.09 -0.55
CA ALA A 239 1.54 20.32 0.22
C ALA A 239 1.57 20.05 1.74
N SER A 240 0.85 19.03 2.19
CA SER A 240 0.86 18.57 3.59
C SER A 240 2.24 18.06 4.01
N THR A 241 2.93 17.32 3.15
CA THR A 241 4.31 16.90 3.37
C THR A 241 5.25 18.09 3.48
N LEU A 242 5.14 19.07 2.57
CA LEU A 242 5.94 20.28 2.61
C LEU A 242 5.69 21.07 3.90
N HIS A 243 4.44 21.32 4.25
CA HIS A 243 4.06 22.05 5.46
C HIS A 243 4.52 21.34 6.74
N PHE A 244 4.49 20.01 6.78
CA PHE A 244 5.08 19.23 7.87
C PHE A 244 6.58 19.54 8.01
N PHE A 245 7.35 19.39 6.93
CA PHE A 245 8.79 19.64 6.98
C PHE A 245 9.16 21.12 7.18
N GLU A 246 8.33 22.07 6.75
CA GLU A 246 8.50 23.50 7.04
C GLU A 246 8.42 23.78 8.54
N ARG A 247 7.47 23.13 9.24
CA ARG A 247 7.32 23.27 10.70
C ARG A 247 8.41 22.56 11.48
N VAL A 248 8.98 21.47 10.95
CA VAL A 248 10.05 20.71 11.63
C VAL A 248 11.42 21.34 11.37
N SER A 249 11.68 21.81 10.15
CA SER A 249 12.97 22.35 9.74
C SER A 249 13.37 23.58 10.57
N GLY A 250 14.63 23.64 11.00
CA GLY A 250 15.15 24.75 11.81
C GLY A 250 14.71 24.78 13.28
N THR A 251 13.80 23.89 13.71
CA THR A 251 13.35 23.82 15.12
C THR A 251 14.27 22.99 16.01
N GLY A 252 15.12 22.14 15.41
CA GLY A 252 15.90 21.12 16.11
C GLY A 252 15.10 19.89 16.52
N ALA A 253 13.84 19.78 16.08
CA ALA A 253 12.98 18.67 16.43
C ALA A 253 13.45 17.32 15.87
N VAL A 254 13.11 16.27 16.60
CA VAL A 254 13.32 14.87 16.22
C VAL A 254 11.99 14.29 15.77
N ILE A 255 11.97 13.59 14.64
CA ILE A 255 10.77 12.89 14.21
C ILE A 255 10.76 11.50 14.87
N LEU A 256 9.73 11.23 15.67
CA LEU A 256 9.51 9.93 16.30
C LEU A 256 8.64 9.08 15.38
N MET A 257 9.19 7.96 14.90
CA MET A 257 8.53 7.03 14.01
C MET A 257 7.63 6.09 14.79
N GLU A 258 6.37 5.95 14.40
CA GLU A 258 5.41 5.03 15.01
C GLU A 258 5.54 3.60 14.44
N ALA A 259 5.48 2.61 15.34
CA ALA A 259 5.48 1.20 14.98
C ALA A 259 4.24 0.83 14.17
N GLU A 260 3.11 1.49 14.42
CA GLU A 260 1.83 1.31 13.73
C GLU A 260 1.85 1.76 12.26
N GLU A 261 2.82 2.60 11.89
CA GLU A 261 3.02 3.09 10.52
C GLU A 261 4.13 2.33 9.79
N GLU A 262 4.68 1.27 10.38
CA GLU A 262 5.73 0.44 9.75
C GLU A 262 5.23 -0.15 8.43
N GLY A 263 5.95 0.13 7.34
CA GLY A 263 5.58 -0.30 5.98
C GLY A 263 4.46 0.53 5.33
N SER A 264 4.01 1.62 5.95
CA SER A 264 3.04 2.54 5.35
C SER A 264 3.67 3.56 4.40
N THR A 265 2.89 4.09 3.46
CA THR A 265 3.32 5.23 2.62
C THR A 265 3.72 6.44 3.47
N LEU A 266 3.04 6.69 4.60
CA LEU A 266 3.35 7.83 5.47
C LEU A 266 4.75 7.71 6.09
N ALA A 267 5.10 6.53 6.59
CA ALA A 267 6.43 6.28 7.15
C ALA A 267 7.52 6.38 6.07
N GLU A 268 7.25 5.92 4.83
CA GLU A 268 8.17 6.06 3.71
C GLU A 268 8.38 7.53 3.31
N VAL A 269 7.30 8.32 3.20
CA VAL A 269 7.36 9.77 2.94
C VAL A 269 8.22 10.47 3.99
N VAL A 270 7.93 10.24 5.27
CA VAL A 270 8.68 10.87 6.36
C VAL A 270 10.14 10.44 6.34
N SER A 271 10.41 9.14 6.17
CA SER A 271 11.76 8.59 6.20
C SER A 271 12.63 9.09 5.04
N ALA A 272 12.09 9.08 3.82
CA ALA A 272 12.82 9.51 2.62
C ALA A 272 13.16 11.01 2.69
N ASN A 273 12.22 11.85 3.09
CA ASN A 273 12.41 13.29 3.16
C ASN A 273 13.27 13.71 4.36
N ALA A 274 13.09 13.10 5.53
CA ALA A 274 13.93 13.38 6.70
C ALA A 274 15.41 13.07 6.44
N ARG A 275 15.73 11.92 5.82
CA ARG A 275 17.11 11.59 5.42
C ARG A 275 17.72 12.63 4.49
N ARG A 276 16.93 13.12 3.53
CA ARG A 276 17.37 14.10 2.53
C ARG A 276 17.58 15.50 3.10
N ILE A 277 16.67 15.93 3.98
CA ILE A 277 16.72 17.25 4.63
C ILE A 277 17.73 17.23 5.80
N GLY A 278 18.10 16.05 6.29
CA GLY A 278 18.98 15.90 7.45
C GLY A 278 18.26 16.05 8.78
N ILE A 279 16.97 15.71 8.84
CA ILE A 279 16.19 15.67 10.08
C ILE A 279 16.36 14.30 10.72
N ARG A 280 16.63 14.29 12.03
CA ARG A 280 16.86 13.06 12.77
C ARG A 280 15.55 12.29 12.97
N LEU A 281 15.62 10.99 12.71
CA LEU A 281 14.54 10.04 13.00
C LEU A 281 14.93 9.24 14.25
N ALA A 282 13.98 8.96 15.12
CA ALA A 282 14.12 8.03 16.24
C ALA A 282 12.87 7.15 16.36
N GLY A 283 12.98 5.96 16.94
CA GLY A 283 11.86 5.02 17.02
C GLY A 283 12.28 3.55 16.89
N PRO A 284 11.30 2.64 16.76
CA PRO A 284 9.87 2.94 16.76
C PRO A 284 9.33 3.26 18.16
N ILE A 285 8.31 4.13 18.23
CA ILE A 285 7.44 4.29 19.40
C ILE A 285 6.13 3.52 19.19
N TYR A 286 5.50 3.11 20.28
CA TYR A 286 4.31 2.25 20.26
C TYR A 286 3.14 2.91 20.98
N TYR A 287 1.92 2.74 20.49
CA TYR A 287 0.72 3.23 21.19
C TYR A 287 -0.51 2.33 21.08
N GLU A 288 -0.63 1.46 20.07
CA GLU A 288 -1.77 0.53 19.91
C GLU A 288 -1.36 -0.93 20.03
N ARG A 289 -0.13 -1.27 19.63
CA ARG A 289 0.38 -2.64 19.61
C ARG A 289 1.51 -2.87 20.60
N LEU A 290 1.66 -4.12 21.00
CA LEU A 290 2.80 -4.62 21.77
C LEU A 290 3.79 -5.33 20.82
N ASP A 291 4.98 -5.63 21.33
CA ASP A 291 6.01 -6.37 20.59
C ASP A 291 6.77 -7.32 21.52
N PRO A 292 6.19 -8.49 21.86
CA PRO A 292 6.80 -9.42 22.80
C PRO A 292 8.17 -9.94 22.34
N GLU A 293 8.39 -10.04 21.02
CA GLU A 293 9.68 -10.43 20.43
C GLU A 293 10.76 -9.38 20.69
N GLY A 294 10.39 -8.09 20.66
CA GLY A 294 11.22 -6.95 21.05
C GLY A 294 11.29 -6.68 22.56
N GLY A 295 10.68 -7.52 23.39
CA GLY A 295 10.64 -7.35 24.86
C GLY A 295 9.57 -6.37 25.36
N ILE A 296 8.60 -5.99 24.51
CA ILE A 296 7.47 -5.14 24.86
C ILE A 296 6.25 -6.03 25.05
N SER A 297 6.11 -6.60 26.25
CA SER A 297 5.07 -7.61 26.55
C SER A 297 3.86 -7.06 27.30
N SER A 298 3.95 -5.82 27.78
CA SER A 298 2.94 -5.17 28.61
C SER A 298 2.88 -3.68 28.33
N TYR A 299 1.81 -3.02 28.79
CA TYR A 299 1.69 -1.56 28.74
C TYR A 299 2.88 -0.85 29.43
N GLU A 300 3.35 -1.39 30.56
CA GLU A 300 4.48 -0.83 31.30
C GLU A 300 5.77 -0.89 30.48
N ASP A 301 6.03 -2.03 29.83
CA ASP A 301 7.20 -2.20 28.95
C ASP A 301 7.14 -1.24 27.76
N MET A 302 5.94 -1.06 27.18
CA MET A 302 5.71 -0.16 26.05
C MET A 302 6.03 1.30 26.42
N VAL A 303 5.50 1.78 27.54
CA VAL A 303 5.77 3.15 28.01
C VAL A 303 7.25 3.32 28.36
N ARG A 304 7.87 2.34 29.01
CA ARG A 304 9.31 2.37 29.31
C ARG A 304 10.16 2.42 28.05
N TRP A 305 9.81 1.63 27.04
CA TRP A 305 10.46 1.66 25.73
C TRP A 305 10.38 3.05 25.09
N ASN A 306 9.17 3.60 24.98
CA ASN A 306 8.94 4.92 24.39
C ASN A 306 9.74 6.00 25.12
N VAL A 307 9.75 5.98 26.45
CA VAL A 307 10.50 6.96 27.26
C VAL A 307 12.00 6.85 27.01
N ARG A 308 12.55 5.64 26.91
CA ARG A 308 13.98 5.44 26.57
C ARG A 308 14.31 5.93 25.16
N VAL A 309 13.43 5.72 24.19
CA VAL A 309 13.57 6.26 22.82
C VAL A 309 13.55 7.80 22.84
N ILE A 310 12.63 8.40 23.60
CA ILE A 310 12.51 9.85 23.75
C ILE A 310 13.75 10.43 24.46
N ALA A 311 14.22 9.79 25.52
CA ALA A 311 15.40 10.21 26.27
C ALA A 311 16.69 10.09 25.45
N SER A 312 16.89 8.97 24.73
CA SER A 312 18.04 8.81 23.84
C SER A 312 18.00 9.82 22.70
N ALA A 313 16.79 10.15 22.22
CA ALA A 313 16.60 11.18 21.22
C ALA A 313 17.00 12.59 21.70
N ALA A 314 16.93 12.86 22.99
CA ALA A 314 17.33 14.15 23.53
C ALA A 314 18.86 14.33 23.67
N ALA A 315 19.62 13.23 23.69
CA ALA A 315 21.05 13.23 23.93
C ALA A 315 21.90 13.62 22.70
N GLU A 316 21.34 13.46 21.50
CA GLU A 316 22.06 13.68 20.24
C GLU A 316 21.69 15.04 19.62
N PRO A 317 22.67 15.96 19.42
CA PRO A 317 22.42 17.23 18.75
C PRO A 317 21.99 17.02 17.30
N THR A 318 20.92 17.70 16.88
CA THR A 318 20.51 17.80 15.48
C THR A 318 21.43 18.79 14.77
N GLU A 319 22.39 18.30 13.98
CA GLU A 319 23.18 19.19 13.11
C GLU A 319 22.33 19.63 11.90
N PRO A 320 22.15 20.94 11.67
CA PRO A 320 21.49 21.41 10.47
C PRO A 320 22.38 21.13 9.25
N ARG A 321 21.97 20.19 8.39
CA ARG A 321 22.62 20.01 7.09
C ARG A 321 22.15 21.09 6.13
N THR A 322 23.09 21.85 5.59
CA THR A 322 22.85 22.76 4.48
C THR A 322 22.61 21.93 3.20
N GLY A 323 21.38 21.98 2.69
CA GLY A 323 20.95 21.25 1.49
C GLY A 323 20.23 22.16 0.50
N LEU A 324 19.55 21.54 -0.47
CA LEU A 324 18.62 22.23 -1.38
C LEU A 324 17.55 23.02 -0.61
N PRO A 325 16.95 24.06 -1.20
CA PRO A 325 15.73 24.67 -0.66
C PRO A 325 14.69 23.59 -0.35
N LEU A 326 13.98 23.69 0.77
CA LEU A 326 13.10 22.64 1.27
C LEU A 326 12.09 22.15 0.22
N ILE A 327 11.47 23.09 -0.50
CA ILE A 327 10.53 22.79 -1.60
C ILE A 327 11.20 21.89 -2.65
N ALA A 328 12.43 22.20 -3.05
CA ALA A 328 13.17 21.41 -4.03
C ALA A 328 13.58 20.05 -3.45
N ALA A 329 13.97 19.99 -2.17
CA ALA A 329 14.32 18.73 -1.52
C ALA A 329 13.13 17.74 -1.47
N VAL A 330 11.92 18.24 -1.21
CA VAL A 330 10.70 17.40 -1.14
C VAL A 330 10.19 17.01 -2.53
N LEU A 331 10.14 17.96 -3.48
CA LEU A 331 9.44 17.74 -4.75
C LEU A 331 10.32 17.22 -5.90
N LEU A 332 11.59 17.63 -5.98
CA LEU A 332 12.44 17.34 -7.14
C LEU A 332 12.64 15.83 -7.39
N PRO A 333 12.95 15.00 -6.38
CA PRO A 333 13.19 13.57 -6.60
C PRO A 333 11.96 12.87 -7.18
N GLY A 334 10.79 13.15 -6.57
CA GLY A 334 9.53 12.62 -7.05
C GLY A 334 9.18 13.12 -8.45
N PHE A 335 9.38 14.40 -8.74
CA PHE A 335 9.17 14.96 -10.08
C PHE A 335 10.04 14.27 -11.14
N VAL A 336 11.32 14.02 -10.84
CA VAL A 336 12.23 13.32 -11.77
C VAL A 336 11.77 11.90 -12.03
N ALA A 337 11.41 11.14 -10.99
CA ALA A 337 10.90 9.77 -11.14
C ALA A 337 9.58 9.75 -11.95
N LEU A 338 8.64 10.63 -11.61
CA LEU A 338 7.37 10.76 -12.32
C LEU A 338 7.55 11.13 -13.79
N LEU A 339 8.43 12.08 -14.09
CA LEU A 339 8.72 12.49 -15.47
C LEU A 339 9.36 11.34 -16.26
N ALA A 340 10.36 10.67 -15.68
CA ALA A 340 11.03 9.54 -16.32
C ALA A 340 10.06 8.41 -16.65
N VAL A 341 9.23 8.01 -15.68
CA VAL A 341 8.22 6.96 -15.82
C VAL A 341 7.12 7.34 -16.80
N SER A 342 6.59 8.56 -16.70
CA SER A 342 5.47 8.99 -17.55
C SER A 342 5.89 9.03 -19.03
N VAL A 343 7.12 9.46 -19.31
CA VAL A 343 7.66 9.47 -20.68
C VAL A 343 7.91 8.04 -21.19
N SER A 344 8.59 7.19 -20.41
CA SER A 344 8.91 5.82 -20.84
C SER A 344 7.64 4.99 -21.03
N THR A 345 6.69 5.08 -20.09
CA THR A 345 5.42 4.36 -20.11
C THR A 345 4.53 4.84 -21.26
N SER A 346 4.45 6.14 -21.52
CA SER A 346 3.72 6.68 -22.68
C SER A 346 4.33 6.23 -24.01
N LEU A 347 5.67 6.20 -24.12
CA LEU A 347 6.33 5.74 -25.33
C LEU A 347 6.09 4.26 -25.60
N VAL A 348 6.15 3.39 -24.58
CA VAL A 348 5.79 1.97 -24.73
C VAL A 348 4.29 1.83 -25.04
N GLY A 349 3.46 2.60 -24.33
CA GLY A 349 2.02 2.68 -24.52
C GLY A 349 1.62 3.11 -25.93
N SER A 350 2.43 3.93 -26.60
CA SER A 350 2.16 4.35 -27.98
C SER A 350 2.06 3.19 -28.97
N PHE A 351 2.87 2.13 -28.77
CA PHE A 351 2.80 0.90 -29.55
C PHE A 351 1.62 0.02 -29.14
N ALA A 352 1.32 -0.04 -27.83
CA ALA A 352 0.17 -0.79 -27.31
C ALA A 352 -1.16 -0.21 -27.82
N VAL A 353 -1.31 1.12 -27.82
CA VAL A 353 -2.49 1.82 -28.34
C VAL A 353 -2.68 1.56 -29.83
N MET A 354 -1.62 1.65 -30.64
CA MET A 354 -1.69 1.31 -32.08
C MET A 354 -2.13 -0.14 -32.32
N ARG A 355 -1.76 -1.06 -31.41
CA ARG A 355 -2.13 -2.49 -31.51
C ARG A 355 -3.54 -2.80 -30.99
N GLY A 356 -4.21 -1.84 -30.36
CA GLY A 356 -5.53 -2.01 -29.74
C GLY A 356 -5.48 -2.59 -28.32
N TRP A 357 -4.33 -2.51 -27.63
CA TRP A 357 -4.12 -3.06 -26.28
C TRP A 357 -4.37 -2.02 -25.17
N ALA A 358 -5.39 -1.17 -25.33
CA ALA A 358 -5.64 -0.06 -24.41
C ALA A 358 -5.86 -0.52 -22.95
N ILE A 359 -6.49 -1.68 -22.72
CA ILE A 359 -6.80 -2.19 -21.36
C ILE A 359 -5.65 -3.03 -20.78
N PHE A 360 -4.55 -3.22 -21.53
CA PHE A 360 -3.49 -4.14 -21.12
C PHE A 360 -2.74 -3.70 -19.85
N GLY A 361 -2.56 -2.39 -19.66
CA GLY A 361 -1.91 -1.84 -18.47
C GLY A 361 -2.71 -2.13 -17.20
N ASP A 362 -4.04 -2.02 -17.28
CA ASP A 362 -4.93 -2.33 -16.17
C ASP A 362 -4.85 -3.81 -15.77
N ALA A 363 -4.81 -4.72 -16.75
CA ALA A 363 -4.64 -6.14 -16.49
C ALA A 363 -3.30 -6.48 -15.84
N LEU A 364 -2.23 -5.79 -16.24
CA LEU A 364 -0.91 -5.94 -15.61
C LEU A 364 -0.90 -5.44 -14.17
N SER A 365 -1.53 -4.31 -13.86
CA SER A 365 -1.61 -3.78 -12.48
C SER A 365 -2.35 -4.73 -11.54
N HIS A 366 -3.49 -5.29 -11.96
CA HIS A 366 -4.23 -6.27 -11.17
C HIS A 366 -3.46 -7.60 -11.01
N GLY A 367 -2.77 -8.05 -12.06
CA GLY A 367 -1.85 -9.18 -11.98
C GLY A 367 -0.67 -8.95 -11.04
N ALA A 368 -0.10 -7.74 -11.06
CA ALA A 368 0.99 -7.33 -10.20
C ALA A 368 0.60 -7.37 -8.72
N ILE A 369 -0.62 -6.95 -8.37
CA ILE A 369 -1.15 -7.06 -7.00
C ILE A 369 -1.16 -8.52 -6.53
N ALA A 370 -1.61 -9.46 -7.36
CA ALA A 370 -1.58 -10.88 -7.02
C ALA A 370 -0.15 -11.38 -6.75
N GLY A 371 0.81 -10.98 -7.58
CA GLY A 371 2.23 -11.30 -7.40
C GLY A 371 2.85 -10.67 -6.14
N LEU A 372 2.46 -9.43 -5.83
CA LEU A 372 2.90 -8.71 -4.65
C LEU A 372 2.42 -9.38 -3.36
N VAL A 373 1.13 -9.76 -3.31
CA VAL A 373 0.56 -10.52 -2.18
C VAL A 373 1.23 -11.89 -2.07
N ALA A 374 1.54 -12.55 -3.19
CA ALA A 374 2.27 -13.81 -3.19
C ALA A 374 3.69 -13.68 -2.62
N ALA A 375 4.43 -12.65 -3.02
CA ALA A 375 5.76 -12.38 -2.49
C ALA A 375 5.71 -12.10 -0.98
N TYR A 376 4.73 -11.32 -0.54
CA TYR A 376 4.50 -11.04 0.88
C TYR A 376 4.31 -12.30 1.72
N LEU A 377 3.43 -13.21 1.28
CA LEU A 377 3.16 -14.45 2.00
C LEU A 377 4.38 -15.38 2.12
N VAL A 378 5.35 -15.27 1.21
CA VAL A 378 6.56 -16.10 1.17
C VAL A 378 7.78 -15.37 1.75
N GLY A 379 7.66 -14.09 2.12
CA GLY A 379 8.79 -13.26 2.55
C GLY A 379 9.79 -12.99 1.42
N PHE A 380 9.30 -12.85 0.19
CA PHE A 380 10.09 -12.56 -1.00
C PHE A 380 9.97 -11.09 -1.41
N ASP A 381 10.86 -10.64 -2.30
CA ASP A 381 10.86 -9.25 -2.79
C ASP A 381 9.57 -8.90 -3.54
N PHE A 382 8.93 -7.79 -3.14
CA PHE A 382 7.64 -7.37 -3.69
C PHE A 382 7.71 -7.00 -5.18
N TYR A 383 8.78 -6.32 -5.60
CA TYR A 383 8.97 -5.92 -7.00
C TYR A 383 9.13 -7.14 -7.90
N LEU A 384 9.96 -8.11 -7.49
CA LEU A 384 10.16 -9.34 -8.24
C LEU A 384 8.89 -10.20 -8.28
N GLY A 385 8.12 -10.25 -7.19
CA GLY A 385 6.82 -10.92 -7.16
C GLY A 385 5.81 -10.32 -8.14
N ALA A 386 5.65 -8.99 -8.09
CA ALA A 386 4.79 -8.24 -9.01
C ALA A 386 5.24 -8.44 -10.47
N LEU A 387 6.55 -8.36 -10.74
CA LEU A 387 7.13 -8.54 -12.07
C LEU A 387 6.86 -9.93 -12.63
N ALA A 388 7.11 -10.97 -11.83
CA ALA A 388 6.87 -12.35 -12.22
C ALA A 388 5.39 -12.59 -12.57
N ALA A 389 4.47 -12.11 -11.74
CA ALA A 389 3.04 -12.25 -11.99
C ALA A 389 2.57 -11.46 -13.23
N GLY A 390 3.07 -10.24 -13.43
CA GLY A 390 2.75 -9.47 -14.63
C GLY A 390 3.27 -10.12 -15.91
N LEU A 391 4.46 -10.73 -15.88
CA LEU A 391 4.97 -11.52 -17.02
C LEU A 391 4.11 -12.76 -17.27
N VAL A 392 3.67 -13.45 -16.21
CA VAL A 392 2.72 -14.56 -16.34
C VAL A 392 1.44 -14.08 -17.01
N VAL A 393 0.85 -12.97 -16.56
CA VAL A 393 -0.35 -12.38 -17.19
C VAL A 393 -0.11 -12.06 -18.66
N ALA A 394 0.98 -11.37 -18.99
CA ALA A 394 1.27 -10.98 -20.36
C ALA A 394 1.41 -12.20 -21.30
N LEU A 395 2.12 -13.23 -20.84
CA LEU A 395 2.32 -14.47 -21.59
C LEU A 395 1.04 -15.31 -21.67
N SER A 396 0.23 -15.36 -20.60
CA SER A 396 -1.06 -16.04 -20.57
C SER A 396 -2.04 -15.41 -21.53
N VAL A 397 -2.16 -14.08 -21.55
CA VAL A 397 -3.02 -13.37 -22.51
C VAL A 397 -2.61 -13.70 -23.93
N SER A 398 -1.31 -13.56 -24.23
CA SER A 398 -0.74 -13.85 -25.54
C SER A 398 -1.01 -15.29 -26.00
N TYR A 399 -0.86 -16.25 -25.08
CA TYR A 399 -1.11 -17.67 -25.35
C TYR A 399 -2.60 -17.96 -25.58
N LEU A 400 -3.47 -17.42 -24.73
CA LEU A 400 -4.91 -17.64 -24.80
C LEU A 400 -5.53 -16.99 -26.03
N GLU A 401 -5.09 -15.80 -26.41
CA GLU A 401 -5.50 -15.12 -27.65
C GLU A 401 -5.19 -16.02 -28.86
N ARG A 402 -3.96 -16.53 -28.98
CA ARG A 402 -3.57 -17.44 -30.07
C ARG A 402 -4.32 -18.76 -30.06
N ARG A 403 -4.57 -19.33 -28.88
CA ARG A 403 -5.20 -20.65 -28.76
C ARG A 403 -6.70 -20.62 -29.01
N THR A 404 -7.38 -19.55 -28.58
CA THR A 404 -8.84 -19.45 -28.64
C THR A 404 -9.33 -18.68 -29.86
N GLY A 405 -8.51 -17.81 -30.45
CA GLY A 405 -8.93 -16.88 -31.49
C GLY A 405 -9.91 -15.81 -30.99
N LEU A 406 -10.14 -15.73 -29.67
CA LEU A 406 -10.95 -14.68 -29.07
C LEU A 406 -10.25 -13.33 -29.22
N ARG A 407 -11.05 -12.26 -29.25
CA ARG A 407 -10.52 -10.89 -29.27
C ARG A 407 -9.63 -10.66 -28.03
N GLY A 408 -8.50 -9.99 -28.24
CA GLY A 408 -7.52 -9.75 -27.18
C GLY A 408 -8.10 -9.02 -25.96
N ASP A 409 -9.00 -8.07 -26.17
CA ASP A 409 -9.71 -7.35 -25.09
C ASP A 409 -10.48 -8.30 -24.16
N LEU A 410 -11.17 -9.31 -24.70
CA LEU A 410 -11.87 -10.33 -23.92
C LEU A 410 -10.92 -11.25 -23.15
N VAL A 411 -9.81 -11.66 -23.77
CA VAL A 411 -8.82 -12.53 -23.11
C VAL A 411 -8.10 -11.80 -21.97
N ILE A 412 -7.75 -10.53 -22.19
CA ILE A 412 -7.24 -9.63 -21.17
C ILE A 412 -8.25 -9.53 -20.01
N ALA A 413 -9.54 -9.34 -20.33
CA ALA A 413 -10.61 -9.21 -19.35
C ALA A 413 -10.72 -10.43 -18.41
N VAL A 414 -10.75 -11.62 -19.00
CA VAL A 414 -10.84 -12.89 -18.25
C VAL A 414 -9.60 -13.13 -17.39
N THR A 415 -8.41 -12.84 -17.92
CA THR A 415 -7.14 -13.07 -17.21
C THR A 415 -7.00 -12.13 -16.01
N PHE A 416 -7.30 -10.84 -16.17
CA PHE A 416 -7.18 -9.88 -15.06
C PHE A 416 -8.18 -10.20 -13.95
N THR A 417 -9.44 -10.51 -14.29
CA THR A 417 -10.49 -10.75 -13.29
C THR A 417 -10.14 -11.97 -12.43
N SER A 418 -9.54 -12.99 -13.07
CA SER A 418 -9.07 -14.20 -12.39
C SER A 418 -7.91 -13.92 -11.44
N MET A 419 -6.95 -13.08 -11.85
CA MET A 419 -5.81 -12.71 -11.00
C MET A 419 -6.21 -11.82 -9.83
N LEU A 420 -7.14 -10.89 -10.04
CA LEU A 420 -7.70 -10.08 -8.95
C LEU A 420 -8.40 -10.98 -7.92
N ALA A 421 -9.23 -11.92 -8.37
CA ALA A 421 -9.87 -12.89 -7.48
C ALA A 421 -8.84 -13.72 -6.70
N LEU A 422 -7.74 -14.13 -7.35
CA LEU A 422 -6.64 -14.83 -6.70
C LEU A 422 -5.98 -13.98 -5.62
N ALA A 423 -5.66 -12.72 -5.91
CA ALA A 423 -5.08 -11.79 -4.94
C ALA A 423 -5.95 -11.63 -3.69
N VAL A 424 -7.27 -11.44 -3.88
CA VAL A 424 -8.24 -11.30 -2.78
C VAL A 424 -8.30 -12.57 -1.92
N VAL A 425 -8.30 -13.76 -2.53
CA VAL A 425 -8.30 -15.03 -1.81
C VAL A 425 -7.01 -15.20 -0.99
N MET A 426 -5.86 -14.83 -1.55
CA MET A 426 -4.57 -14.88 -0.85
C MET A 426 -4.54 -13.92 0.33
N LEU A 427 -5.02 -12.69 0.13
CA LEU A 427 -5.10 -11.67 1.19
C LEU A 427 -6.05 -12.10 2.32
N SER A 428 -7.21 -12.69 2.00
CA SER A 428 -8.14 -13.18 3.03
C SER A 428 -7.56 -14.28 3.92
N LYS A 429 -6.50 -14.97 3.46
CA LYS A 429 -5.82 -16.04 4.20
C LYS A 429 -4.59 -15.57 4.98
N SER A 430 -4.11 -14.33 4.78
CA SER A 430 -2.87 -13.84 5.40
C SER A 430 -2.98 -13.53 6.90
N GLY A 431 -4.15 -13.78 7.52
CA GLY A 431 -4.30 -13.67 8.98
C GLY A 431 -4.19 -12.24 9.52
N GLY A 432 -4.46 -11.23 8.69
CA GLY A 432 -4.48 -9.83 9.11
C GLY A 432 -3.14 -9.09 8.98
N ALA A 433 -2.10 -9.72 8.47
CA ALA A 433 -0.87 -9.02 8.13
C ALA A 433 -1.14 -8.13 6.90
N THR A 434 -1.52 -6.88 7.14
CA THR A 434 -2.20 -6.00 6.18
C THR A 434 -1.20 -5.15 5.40
N LEU A 435 -0.81 -5.62 4.22
CA LEU A 435 -0.48 -4.70 3.13
C LEU A 435 -1.68 -3.77 2.95
N LYS A 436 -1.53 -2.49 3.29
CA LYS A 436 -2.48 -1.45 2.93
C LYS A 436 -2.45 -1.38 1.40
N LEU A 437 -3.42 -2.03 0.74
CA LEU A 437 -3.44 -2.06 -0.73
C LEU A 437 -3.54 -0.63 -1.30
N GLU A 438 -4.20 0.26 -0.55
CA GLU A 438 -4.28 1.70 -0.80
C GLU A 438 -2.88 2.33 -0.92
N ASP A 439 -1.95 2.03 -0.01
CA ASP A 439 -0.57 2.52 -0.02
C ASP A 439 0.17 2.12 -1.30
N VAL A 440 -0.12 0.92 -1.82
CA VAL A 440 0.45 0.43 -3.10
C VAL A 440 -0.25 1.06 -4.32
N LEU A 441 -1.55 1.30 -4.24
CA LEU A 441 -2.34 1.83 -5.35
C LEU A 441 -2.11 3.33 -5.60
N PHE A 442 -1.96 4.11 -4.53
CA PHE A 442 -1.91 5.59 -4.56
C PHE A 442 -0.52 6.20 -4.39
N ALA A 443 0.51 5.36 -4.15
CA ALA A 443 1.91 5.68 -3.90
C ALA A 443 2.28 7.17 -4.02
N ASP A 444 2.72 7.77 -2.92
CA ASP A 444 3.10 9.19 -2.93
C ASP A 444 4.48 9.38 -3.54
N VAL A 445 4.54 10.17 -4.61
CA VAL A 445 5.76 10.47 -5.34
C VAL A 445 6.80 11.18 -4.45
N THR A 446 6.38 11.86 -3.37
CA THR A 446 7.28 12.48 -2.39
C THR A 446 8.00 11.46 -1.49
N ALA A 447 7.55 10.21 -1.44
CA ALA A 447 8.24 9.09 -0.77
C ALA A 447 9.48 8.59 -1.53
N SER A 448 9.70 9.05 -2.77
CA SER A 448 10.78 8.57 -3.64
C SER A 448 12.15 8.71 -2.98
N THR A 449 12.88 7.60 -2.86
CA THR A 449 14.28 7.57 -2.38
C THR A 449 15.25 7.93 -3.50
N GLU A 450 16.47 8.40 -3.17
CA GLU A 450 17.47 8.76 -4.20
C GLU A 450 17.88 7.55 -5.06
N GLU A 451 18.07 6.40 -4.43
CA GLU A 451 18.35 5.13 -5.11
C GLU A 451 17.19 4.70 -6.00
N GLY A 452 15.94 4.84 -5.51
CA GLY A 452 14.74 4.55 -6.29
C GLY A 452 14.62 5.46 -7.51
N VAL A 453 14.84 6.76 -7.35
CA VAL A 453 14.81 7.74 -8.46
C VAL A 453 15.88 7.42 -9.50
N LEU A 454 17.11 7.12 -9.06
CA LEU A 454 18.19 6.75 -9.98
C LEU A 454 17.87 5.47 -10.74
N GLY A 455 17.40 4.42 -10.03
CA GLY A 455 16.99 3.16 -10.64
C GLY A 455 15.90 3.36 -11.69
N THR A 456 14.87 4.12 -11.35
CA THR A 456 13.76 4.47 -12.26
C THR A 456 14.22 5.29 -13.46
N ALA A 457 15.12 6.26 -13.27
CA ALA A 457 15.65 7.08 -14.35
C ALA A 457 16.50 6.24 -15.32
N VAL A 458 17.39 5.39 -14.80
CA VAL A 458 18.23 4.48 -15.60
C VAL A 458 17.36 3.48 -16.37
N PHE A 459 16.37 2.89 -15.69
CA PHE A 459 15.42 1.98 -16.32
C PHE A 459 14.64 2.66 -17.46
N SER A 460 14.06 3.83 -17.18
CA SER A 460 13.28 4.60 -18.17
C SER A 460 14.14 4.99 -19.37
N LEU A 461 15.40 5.39 -19.15
CA LEU A 461 16.35 5.66 -20.23
C LEU A 461 16.64 4.41 -21.06
N GLY A 462 16.79 3.25 -20.42
CA GLY A 462 16.95 1.95 -21.09
C GLY A 462 15.77 1.59 -21.97
N VAL A 463 14.53 1.80 -21.48
CA VAL A 463 13.30 1.61 -22.25
C VAL A 463 13.28 2.52 -23.47
N VAL A 464 13.57 3.81 -23.30
CA VAL A 464 13.61 4.78 -24.41
C VAL A 464 14.67 4.39 -25.44
N ALA A 465 15.88 4.02 -24.99
CA ALA A 465 16.96 3.59 -25.86
C ALA A 465 16.58 2.32 -26.66
N PHE A 466 15.94 1.35 -26.00
CA PHE A 466 15.42 0.15 -26.66
C PHE A 466 14.38 0.51 -27.74
N LEU A 467 13.39 1.34 -27.41
CA LEU A 467 12.36 1.74 -28.37
C LEU A 467 12.95 2.49 -29.56
N LEU A 468 13.95 3.36 -29.35
CA LEU A 468 14.63 4.07 -30.43
C LEU A 468 15.46 3.13 -31.32
N ALA A 469 16.19 2.19 -30.73
CA ALA A 469 17.00 1.20 -31.44
C ALA A 469 16.12 0.25 -32.29
N PHE A 470 15.01 -0.23 -31.72
CA PHE A 470 14.10 -1.18 -32.35
C PHE A 470 12.85 -0.55 -32.98
N ARG A 471 12.84 0.77 -33.18
CA ARG A 471 11.67 1.51 -33.69
C ARG A 471 11.12 0.98 -35.01
N ARG A 472 11.99 0.54 -35.93
CA ARG A 472 11.60 0.07 -37.26
C ARG A 472 10.82 -1.26 -37.19
N PRO A 473 11.35 -2.34 -36.59
CA PRO A 473 10.61 -3.60 -36.47
C PRO A 473 9.37 -3.46 -35.59
N LEU A 474 9.42 -2.64 -34.54
CA LEU A 474 8.24 -2.39 -33.69
C LEU A 474 7.11 -1.71 -34.46
N LEU A 475 7.40 -0.61 -35.18
CA LEU A 475 6.40 0.08 -35.99
C LEU A 475 5.82 -0.82 -37.08
N ALA A 476 6.67 -1.56 -37.80
CA ALA A 476 6.22 -2.50 -38.82
C ALA A 476 5.24 -3.53 -38.24
N TYR A 477 5.59 -4.12 -37.10
CA TYR A 477 4.78 -5.13 -36.42
C TYR A 477 3.42 -4.59 -35.98
N VAL A 478 3.35 -3.39 -35.38
CA VAL A 478 2.07 -2.83 -34.91
C VAL A 478 1.18 -2.33 -36.03
N THR A 479 1.74 -1.95 -37.19
CA THR A 479 0.94 -1.51 -38.34
C THR A 479 0.41 -2.66 -39.16
N ASP A 480 1.25 -3.65 -39.47
CA ASP A 480 0.86 -4.82 -40.25
C ASP A 480 1.77 -6.02 -39.89
N PRO A 481 1.28 -6.93 -39.03
CA PRO A 481 1.99 -8.15 -38.68
C PRO A 481 2.25 -9.07 -39.87
N TYR A 482 1.31 -9.18 -40.81
CA TYR A 482 1.42 -10.09 -41.95
C TYR A 482 2.45 -9.60 -42.96
N TRP A 483 2.43 -8.30 -43.26
CA TRP A 483 3.46 -7.68 -44.08
C TRP A 483 4.84 -7.79 -43.42
N SER A 484 4.92 -7.61 -42.10
CA SER A 484 6.18 -7.74 -41.35
C SER A 484 6.77 -9.14 -41.46
N GLU A 485 5.93 -10.17 -41.36
CA GLU A 485 6.34 -11.56 -41.53
C GLU A 485 6.81 -11.84 -42.96
N ALA A 486 6.09 -11.33 -43.97
CA ALA A 486 6.49 -11.41 -45.37
C ALA A 486 7.81 -10.65 -45.66
N ALA A 487 8.07 -9.55 -44.94
CA ALA A 487 9.29 -8.77 -45.02
C ALA A 487 10.49 -9.42 -44.27
N GLY A 488 10.31 -10.62 -43.70
CA GLY A 488 11.36 -11.38 -43.02
C GLY A 488 11.60 -10.95 -41.56
N ILE A 489 10.72 -10.13 -40.99
CA ILE A 489 10.80 -9.76 -39.57
C ILE A 489 10.29 -10.94 -38.74
N ARG A 490 11.03 -11.31 -37.70
CA ARG A 490 10.60 -12.33 -36.73
C ARG A 490 9.50 -11.77 -35.83
N THR A 491 8.27 -11.73 -36.33
CA THR A 491 7.09 -11.14 -35.66
C THR A 491 6.85 -11.72 -34.27
N ALA A 492 7.07 -13.02 -34.08
CA ALA A 492 6.99 -13.66 -32.77
C ALA A 492 7.97 -13.05 -31.74
N LEU A 493 9.23 -12.80 -32.13
CA LEU A 493 10.23 -12.18 -31.26
C LEU A 493 9.83 -10.75 -30.90
N VAL A 494 9.37 -9.97 -31.89
CA VAL A 494 8.93 -8.59 -31.69
C VAL A 494 7.71 -8.53 -30.77
N HIS A 495 6.75 -9.44 -30.96
CA HIS A 495 5.56 -9.56 -30.13
C HIS A 495 5.90 -9.83 -28.66
N TYR A 496 6.71 -10.86 -28.38
CA TYR A 496 7.09 -11.17 -26.99
C TYR A 496 8.00 -10.10 -26.40
N ALA A 497 8.90 -9.50 -27.17
CA ALA A 497 9.72 -8.39 -26.70
C ALA A 497 8.86 -7.19 -26.30
N LEU A 498 7.84 -6.85 -27.09
CA LEU A 498 6.90 -5.77 -26.77
C LEU A 498 6.08 -6.09 -25.52
N LEU A 499 5.57 -7.32 -25.39
CA LEU A 499 4.83 -7.75 -24.19
C LEU A 499 5.69 -7.71 -22.93
N THR A 500 6.93 -8.20 -22.99
CA THR A 500 7.87 -8.13 -21.88
C THR A 500 8.20 -6.69 -21.53
N LEU A 501 8.48 -5.84 -22.54
CA LEU A 501 8.76 -4.43 -22.32
C LEU A 501 7.58 -3.70 -21.66
N LEU A 502 6.36 -3.98 -22.13
CA LEU A 502 5.12 -3.45 -21.56
C LEU A 502 4.94 -3.90 -20.12
N SER A 503 5.12 -5.20 -19.85
CA SER A 503 5.02 -5.75 -18.49
C SER A 503 6.03 -5.11 -17.54
N VAL A 504 7.32 -5.09 -17.89
CA VAL A 504 8.35 -4.54 -17.02
C VAL A 504 8.10 -3.04 -16.81
N THR A 505 7.80 -2.29 -17.88
CA THR A 505 7.60 -0.84 -17.79
C THR A 505 6.40 -0.47 -16.93
N VAL A 506 5.26 -1.14 -17.11
CA VAL A 506 4.05 -0.87 -16.31
C VAL A 506 4.25 -1.25 -14.85
N ILE A 507 4.97 -2.33 -14.55
CA ILE A 507 5.22 -2.76 -13.17
C ILE A 507 6.21 -1.83 -12.48
N THR A 508 7.27 -1.40 -13.17
CA THR A 508 8.17 -0.36 -12.65
C THR A 508 7.42 0.94 -12.42
N ALA A 509 6.53 1.34 -13.34
CA ALA A 509 5.70 2.53 -13.18
C ALA A 509 4.77 2.40 -11.97
N PHE A 510 4.08 1.27 -11.83
CA PHE A 510 3.18 0.94 -10.73
C PHE A 510 3.90 1.06 -9.38
N MET A 511 5.10 0.50 -9.25
CA MET A 511 5.89 0.54 -8.01
C MET A 511 6.54 1.90 -7.73
N THR A 512 6.61 2.79 -8.72
CA THR A 512 7.22 4.12 -8.55
C THR A 512 6.20 5.21 -8.25
N VAL A 513 5.11 5.26 -9.02
CA VAL A 513 4.14 6.38 -8.98
C VAL A 513 2.72 5.94 -8.62
N GLY A 514 2.49 4.63 -8.44
CA GLY A 514 1.17 4.07 -8.18
C GLY A 514 0.44 3.63 -9.45
N ALA A 515 -0.63 2.86 -9.26
CA ALA A 515 -1.34 2.18 -10.34
C ALA A 515 -2.03 3.14 -11.31
N ILE A 516 -2.71 4.15 -10.76
CA ILE A 516 -3.53 5.10 -11.52
C ILE A 516 -2.67 5.90 -12.52
N PRO A 517 -1.62 6.64 -12.10
CA PRO A 517 -0.77 7.37 -13.04
C PRO A 517 0.04 6.46 -13.97
N ALA A 518 0.42 5.25 -13.54
CA ALA A 518 1.10 4.27 -14.40
C ALA A 518 0.22 3.87 -15.61
N VAL A 519 -1.02 3.44 -15.36
CA VAL A 519 -1.94 3.04 -16.44
C VAL A 519 -2.37 4.25 -17.29
N ALA A 520 -2.66 5.40 -16.64
CA ALA A 520 -3.09 6.60 -17.34
C ALA A 520 -2.02 7.16 -18.28
N SER A 521 -0.75 7.22 -17.85
CA SER A 521 0.36 7.70 -18.67
C SER A 521 0.64 6.80 -19.87
N MET A 522 0.30 5.51 -19.78
CA MET A 522 0.40 4.56 -20.89
C MET A 522 -0.63 4.79 -22.00
N ILE A 523 -1.82 5.33 -21.67
CA ILE A 523 -2.96 5.35 -22.59
C ILE A 523 -3.31 6.77 -23.03
N ILE A 524 -3.51 7.69 -22.09
CA ILE A 524 -4.09 9.01 -22.37
C ILE A 524 -3.13 9.89 -23.19
N PRO A 525 -1.84 10.03 -22.84
CA PRO A 525 -0.93 10.83 -23.64
C PRO A 525 -0.71 10.28 -25.05
N PRO A 526 -0.54 8.95 -25.28
CA PRO A 526 -0.50 8.42 -26.64
C PRO A 526 -1.81 8.57 -27.41
N ALA A 527 -2.97 8.38 -26.78
CA ALA A 527 -4.26 8.64 -27.44
C ALA A 527 -4.39 10.11 -27.86
N THR A 528 -3.92 11.03 -27.02
CA THR A 528 -3.84 12.46 -27.35
C THR A 528 -2.86 12.72 -28.50
N ALA A 529 -1.71 12.04 -28.50
CA ALA A 529 -0.72 12.14 -29.57
C ALA A 529 -1.27 11.65 -30.92
N LEU A 530 -2.11 10.61 -30.95
CA LEU A 530 -2.81 10.18 -32.17
C LEU A 530 -3.72 11.29 -32.72
N LEU A 531 -4.28 12.13 -31.83
CA LEU A 531 -5.09 13.27 -32.23
C LEU A 531 -4.27 14.42 -32.83
N LEU A 532 -2.98 14.52 -32.53
CA LEU A 532 -2.13 15.63 -33.00
C LEU A 532 -1.23 15.26 -34.19
N SER A 533 -0.99 13.96 -34.38
CA SER A 533 0.10 13.49 -35.23
C SER A 533 -0.37 13.04 -36.61
N SER A 534 0.44 13.37 -37.63
CA SER A 534 0.23 12.97 -39.03
C SER A 534 1.29 11.99 -39.55
N SER A 535 2.31 11.67 -38.75
CA SER A 535 3.35 10.72 -39.09
C SER A 535 3.82 9.94 -37.85
N PRO A 536 4.39 8.72 -38.02
CA PRO A 536 4.88 7.92 -36.90
C PRO A 536 5.96 8.62 -36.05
N ARG A 537 6.79 9.47 -36.68
CA ARG A 537 7.81 10.24 -35.94
C ARG A 537 7.17 11.31 -35.07
N SER A 538 6.22 12.07 -35.64
CA SER A 538 5.46 13.09 -34.90
C SER A 538 4.67 12.46 -33.75
N TYR A 539 4.13 11.26 -33.97
CA TYR A 539 3.41 10.49 -32.95
C TYR A 539 4.27 10.12 -31.75
N LEU A 540 5.47 9.58 -31.97
CA LEU A 540 6.38 9.23 -30.86
C LEU A 540 6.88 10.48 -30.11
N ILE A 541 7.20 11.57 -30.82
CA ILE A 541 7.62 12.82 -30.19
C ILE A 541 6.48 13.42 -29.34
N ALA A 542 5.27 13.49 -29.87
CA ALA A 542 4.10 13.95 -29.12
C ALA A 542 3.81 13.06 -27.91
N SER A 543 3.94 11.74 -28.07
CA SER A 543 3.78 10.77 -26.96
C SER A 543 4.83 10.96 -25.86
N ALA A 544 6.00 11.51 -26.15
CA ALA A 544 6.99 11.86 -25.12
C ALA A 544 6.74 13.24 -24.48
N LEU A 545 6.35 14.23 -25.28
CA LEU A 545 6.21 15.62 -24.82
C LEU A 545 4.94 15.86 -23.99
N ILE A 546 3.81 15.30 -24.40
CA ILE A 546 2.53 15.47 -23.68
C ILE A 546 2.63 15.02 -22.22
N PRO A 547 3.12 13.81 -21.88
CA PRO A 547 3.21 13.39 -20.49
C PRO A 547 4.26 14.20 -19.71
N ALA A 548 5.39 14.59 -20.34
CA ALA A 548 6.41 15.39 -19.68
C ALA A 548 5.89 16.77 -19.24
N LEU A 549 5.19 17.48 -20.15
CA LEU A 549 4.60 18.78 -19.85
C LEU A 549 3.45 18.66 -18.84
N SER A 550 2.63 17.63 -18.97
CA SER A 550 1.50 17.38 -18.07
C SER A 550 1.97 16.96 -16.66
N ALA A 551 3.09 16.24 -16.54
CA ALA A 551 3.70 15.93 -15.25
C ALA A 551 4.16 17.21 -14.52
N ALA A 552 4.83 18.12 -15.23
CA ALA A 552 5.26 19.41 -14.66
C ALA A 552 4.06 20.27 -14.23
N ALA A 553 3.04 20.37 -15.08
CA ALA A 553 1.80 21.09 -14.76
C ALA A 553 1.03 20.43 -13.60
N GLY A 554 0.96 19.10 -13.57
CA GLY A 554 0.27 18.33 -12.54
C GLY A 554 0.93 18.45 -11.16
N VAL A 555 2.27 18.41 -11.09
CA VAL A 555 2.99 18.67 -9.83
C VAL A 555 2.70 20.09 -9.33
N ALA A 556 2.81 21.11 -10.20
CA ALA A 556 2.52 22.48 -9.80
C ALA A 556 1.07 22.67 -9.33
N ALA A 557 0.11 22.07 -10.05
CA ALA A 557 -1.30 22.09 -9.65
C ALA A 557 -1.55 21.36 -8.33
N SER A 558 -0.87 20.22 -8.08
CA SER A 558 -1.05 19.45 -6.85
C SER A 558 -0.64 20.21 -5.60
N VAL A 559 0.41 21.04 -5.70
CA VAL A 559 0.84 21.92 -4.60
C VAL A 559 -0.15 23.08 -4.42
N LEU A 560 -0.71 23.61 -5.50
CA LEU A 560 -1.67 24.73 -5.43
C LEU A 560 -3.03 24.31 -4.86
N PHE A 561 -3.48 23.09 -5.17
CA PHE A 561 -4.80 22.58 -4.79
C PHE A 561 -4.79 21.60 -3.61
N ASP A 562 -3.62 21.32 -3.01
CA ASP A 562 -3.47 20.39 -1.88
C ASP A 562 -4.01 18.98 -2.20
N THR A 563 -3.61 18.45 -3.37
CA THR A 563 -4.08 17.15 -3.91
C THR A 563 -2.95 16.15 -4.12
N ASN A 564 -3.28 14.85 -4.20
CA ASN A 564 -2.32 13.80 -4.54
C ASN A 564 -1.68 14.07 -5.92
N VAL A 565 -0.34 14.00 -5.99
CA VAL A 565 0.43 14.34 -7.20
C VAL A 565 0.04 13.43 -8.39
N GLY A 566 0.01 12.11 -8.17
CA GLY A 566 -0.29 11.13 -9.22
C GLY A 566 -1.67 11.35 -9.83
N SER A 567 -2.70 11.47 -8.99
CA SER A 567 -4.09 11.70 -9.42
C SER A 567 -4.25 13.04 -10.15
N THR A 568 -3.60 14.10 -9.67
CA THR A 568 -3.64 15.43 -10.31
C THR A 568 -3.02 15.40 -11.70
N VAL A 569 -1.91 14.69 -11.88
CA VAL A 569 -1.27 14.52 -13.19
C VAL A 569 -2.19 13.79 -14.17
N VAL A 570 -2.93 12.78 -13.72
CA VAL A 570 -3.93 12.09 -14.55
C VAL A 570 -5.06 13.04 -14.98
N LEU A 571 -5.53 13.91 -14.09
CA LEU A 571 -6.52 14.93 -14.46
C LEU A 571 -5.96 15.91 -15.51
N VAL A 572 -4.69 16.29 -15.42
CA VAL A 572 -4.03 17.11 -16.45
C VAL A 572 -3.95 16.35 -17.78
N TYR A 573 -3.65 15.04 -17.79
CA TYR A 573 -3.72 14.23 -19.01
C TYR A 573 -5.12 14.25 -19.62
N ALA A 574 -6.16 14.07 -18.81
CA ALA A 574 -7.55 14.05 -19.26
C ALA A 574 -8.01 15.41 -19.83
N VAL A 575 -7.69 16.51 -19.14
CA VAL A 575 -7.98 17.87 -19.63
C VAL A 575 -7.26 18.14 -20.95
N THR A 576 -5.99 17.75 -21.05
CA THR A 576 -5.21 17.90 -22.29
C THR A 576 -5.83 17.11 -23.43
N PHE A 577 -6.24 15.86 -23.19
CA PHE A 577 -6.93 15.03 -24.16
C PHE A 577 -8.24 15.68 -24.64
N VAL A 578 -9.10 16.10 -23.71
CA VAL A 578 -10.40 16.72 -24.04
C VAL A 578 -10.21 18.03 -24.81
N ALA A 579 -9.28 18.89 -24.38
CA ALA A 579 -8.98 20.15 -25.07
C ALA A 579 -8.53 19.91 -26.53
N VAL A 580 -7.66 18.92 -26.75
CA VAL A 580 -7.23 18.51 -28.10
C VAL A 580 -8.39 17.91 -28.90
N ALA A 581 -9.20 17.05 -28.28
CA ALA A 581 -10.34 16.41 -28.94
C ALA A 581 -11.42 17.40 -29.38
N LEU A 582 -11.68 18.46 -28.59
CA LEU A 582 -12.66 19.50 -28.92
C LEU A 582 -12.16 20.47 -29.99
N THR A 583 -10.86 20.75 -30.04
CA THR A 583 -10.27 21.67 -31.03
C THR A 583 -10.03 21.02 -32.38
N ARG A 584 -9.80 19.70 -32.41
CA ARG A 584 -9.63 18.96 -33.66
C ARG A 584 -10.97 18.76 -34.36
N ARG A 585 -11.21 19.51 -35.43
CA ARG A 585 -12.32 19.21 -36.36
C ARG A 585 -12.04 17.86 -37.04
N ARG A 586 -13.02 16.94 -36.99
CA ARG A 586 -12.93 15.67 -37.74
C ARG A 586 -12.74 16.02 -39.23
N PRO A 587 -11.71 15.48 -39.90
CA PRO A 587 -11.60 15.60 -41.35
C PRO A 587 -12.72 14.86 -42.06
#